data_AF-A0A6C0E6K9-F1
#
_entry.id   AF-A0A6C0E6K9-F1
#
_cell.length_a   1.000
_cell.length_b   1.000
_cell.length_c   1.000
_cell.angle_alpha   90.00
_cell.angle_beta   90.00
_cell.angle_gamma   90.00
#
_symmetry.space_group_name_H-M   'P 1'
#
loop_
_entity.id
_entity.type
_entity.pdbx_description
1 polymer ?
#
loop_
_entity_poly.entity_id
_entity_poly.type
_entity_poly.pdbx_seq_one_letter_code
_entity_poly.pdbx_strand_id
1 'polypeptide(L)'
;MKTPGTTYPGELNMFYIQRPPITIDGVQLQAYFPSLEQLFPSIAKMSAGTPTLAAKELAVDISGGLAVVENIQHHTRRSLPIWIRKCHLVDPIDVMSGDQVLPGDGSLPYFRDAWQSTLRKLNDPFNEAYTDVVFACMASRLVETGRSPHFCRFFGTGNARIPEYRYDVTSDMCDIEEEDWFREGISTGAFKMLAVNPEDKSVFTELAYPPRAKPAYRIYDASTASSVSEGIDCEESVSTLSDGVIEETDIPASGEAIVHRPHIQLARRPTSHTSDSDESEESDDDVDYVAVLPNFPVQLTVLERCDGTMDRLMVDENDAPSTDMLETKEQRWTAWIFQVIAGLVTAQQLYDFVHNDLHTNNVMWVGTGETHIYYHLTGVAGGDRYYRVPTYGRIMKIIDFGRATFRPKSSTTDSRVWFPDAFSPEAVAGGQYNCGPYFDKGRPKVSPNRSFDLCRLAVAILDTLWWQEPAASEPRKVMTKERGRVQYETVSPLWNLMWLWLTDRRGENILRGADGRERYPQFDLYCAIARDAVNAVPAQQLTLPLFDGAFRCTKKDVPVDAVVWTLAAK
;
A
#
# COMPACT_ATOMS: atom_id res chain seq x y z
N MET A 1 -43.69 -0.02 -3.86
CA MET A 1 -43.21 -0.31 -5.22
C MET A 1 -41.93 -1.10 -5.10
N LYS A 2 -41.90 -2.35 -5.59
CA LYS A 2 -40.68 -3.15 -5.65
C LYS A 2 -39.80 -2.56 -6.75
N THR A 3 -38.59 -2.11 -6.40
CA THR A 3 -37.54 -1.77 -7.36
C THR A 3 -37.25 -3.02 -8.21
N PRO A 4 -37.33 -2.96 -9.54
CA PRO A 4 -36.93 -4.08 -10.38
C PRO A 4 -35.39 -4.18 -10.33
N GLY A 5 -34.85 -5.35 -9.98
CA GLY A 5 -33.45 -5.67 -10.33
C GLY A 5 -32.47 -6.08 -9.22
N THR A 6 -32.88 -6.45 -8.00
CA THR A 6 -31.94 -7.08 -7.04
C THR A 6 -31.79 -8.58 -7.31
N THR A 7 -31.14 -8.93 -8.41
CA THR A 7 -30.42 -10.20 -8.50
C THR A 7 -29.17 -10.09 -7.64
N TYR A 8 -29.08 -10.89 -6.57
CA TYR A 8 -27.84 -10.98 -5.81
C TYR A 8 -26.72 -11.41 -6.78
N PRO A 9 -25.62 -10.66 -6.87
CA PRO A 9 -24.46 -11.12 -7.62
C PRO A 9 -24.02 -12.47 -7.01
N GLY A 10 -23.60 -13.43 -7.83
CA GLY A 10 -23.06 -14.72 -7.33
C GLY A 10 -22.01 -14.48 -6.24
N GLU A 11 -21.79 -15.46 -5.33
CA GLU A 11 -21.11 -15.24 -4.03
C GLU A 11 -19.89 -14.31 -4.06
N LEU A 12 -19.05 -14.33 -5.10
CA LEU A 12 -17.82 -13.52 -5.18
C LEU A 12 -17.84 -12.37 -6.20
N ASN A 13 -18.96 -12.16 -6.88
CA ASN A 13 -19.08 -11.13 -7.92
C ASN A 13 -19.19 -9.74 -7.28
N MET A 14 -18.47 -8.78 -7.87
CA MET A 14 -18.63 -7.37 -7.52
C MET A 14 -19.96 -6.83 -8.04
N PHE A 15 -20.42 -5.74 -7.42
CA PHE A 15 -21.60 -5.00 -7.84
C PHE A 15 -21.47 -3.53 -7.45
N TYR A 16 -22.27 -2.70 -8.10
CA TYR A 16 -22.42 -1.30 -7.74
C TYR A 16 -23.87 -1.03 -7.35
N ILE A 17 -24.08 0.01 -6.55
CA ILE A 17 -25.41 0.54 -6.24
C ILE A 17 -25.48 2.01 -6.59
N GLN A 18 -26.69 2.55 -6.65
CA GLN A 18 -26.91 3.99 -6.74
C GLN A 18 -27.41 4.50 -5.40
N ARG A 19 -26.62 5.35 -4.76
CA ARG A 19 -26.98 6.02 -3.50
C ARG A 19 -26.26 7.36 -3.40
N PRO A 20 -26.69 8.25 -2.48
CA PRO A 20 -25.90 9.43 -2.15
C PRO A 20 -24.47 9.02 -1.77
N PRO A 21 -23.46 9.76 -2.22
CA PRO A 21 -22.09 9.53 -1.79
C PRO A 21 -21.93 9.59 -0.27
N ILE A 22 -20.87 8.93 0.21
CA ILE A 22 -20.47 8.95 1.61
C ILE A 22 -20.11 10.40 1.98
N THR A 23 -20.48 10.78 3.20
CA THR A 23 -20.09 12.04 3.81
C THR A 23 -19.01 11.76 4.86
N ILE A 24 -17.93 12.55 4.84
CA ILE A 24 -16.89 12.56 5.86
C ILE A 24 -16.83 13.97 6.44
N ASP A 25 -17.12 14.11 7.73
CA ASP A 25 -17.12 15.40 8.45
C ASP A 25 -17.89 16.52 7.70
N GLY A 26 -19.03 16.16 7.11
CA GLY A 26 -19.88 17.07 6.34
C GLY A 26 -19.48 17.26 4.86
N VAL A 27 -18.33 16.75 4.43
CA VAL A 27 -17.87 16.82 3.04
C VAL A 27 -18.36 15.59 2.27
N GLN A 28 -19.10 15.84 1.18
CA GLN A 28 -19.59 14.78 0.31
C GLN A 28 -18.51 14.34 -0.68
N LEU A 29 -18.22 13.04 -0.71
CA LEU A 29 -17.22 12.48 -1.62
C LEU A 29 -17.76 12.35 -3.05
N GLN A 30 -16.88 12.34 -4.04
CA GLN A 30 -17.23 11.90 -5.38
C GLN A 30 -17.13 10.37 -5.45
N ALA A 31 -18.26 9.66 -5.54
CA ALA A 31 -18.22 8.19 -5.55
C ALA A 31 -17.76 7.58 -6.90
N TYR A 32 -17.84 8.34 -8.00
CA TYR A 32 -17.42 7.86 -9.32
C TYR A 32 -15.89 7.88 -9.47
N PHE A 33 -15.35 6.81 -10.04
CA PHE A 33 -13.98 6.68 -10.54
C PHE A 33 -13.95 5.79 -11.81
N PRO A 34 -13.01 6.00 -12.75
CA PRO A 34 -13.03 5.39 -14.08
C PRO A 34 -13.03 3.85 -14.10
N SER A 35 -12.43 3.19 -13.11
CA SER A 35 -12.42 1.73 -13.00
C SER A 35 -13.82 1.12 -12.93
N LEU A 36 -14.81 1.87 -12.44
CA LEU A 36 -16.21 1.42 -12.40
C LEU A 36 -16.73 1.08 -13.80
N GLU A 37 -16.35 1.83 -14.83
CA GLU A 37 -16.79 1.55 -16.21
C GLU A 37 -16.13 0.30 -16.79
N GLN A 38 -14.88 0.02 -16.41
CA GLN A 38 -14.19 -1.23 -16.79
C GLN A 38 -14.87 -2.44 -16.15
N LEU A 39 -15.26 -2.32 -14.88
CA LEU A 39 -15.93 -3.39 -14.16
C LEU A 39 -17.39 -3.55 -14.59
N PHE A 40 -18.08 -2.44 -14.86
CA PHE A 40 -19.50 -2.38 -15.17
C PHE A 40 -19.75 -1.46 -16.38
N PRO A 41 -19.62 -1.97 -17.62
CA PRO A 41 -19.80 -1.17 -18.84
C PRO A 41 -21.18 -0.51 -18.99
N SER A 42 -22.19 -0.95 -18.22
CA SER A 42 -23.50 -0.28 -18.15
C SER A 42 -23.43 1.13 -17.57
N ILE A 43 -22.43 1.43 -16.75
CA ILE A 43 -22.25 2.75 -16.11
C ILE A 43 -22.01 3.84 -17.16
N ALA A 44 -21.26 3.56 -18.23
CA ALA A 44 -20.98 4.52 -19.30
C ALA A 44 -22.25 5.04 -20.03
N LYS A 45 -23.40 4.36 -19.87
CA LYS A 45 -24.69 4.77 -20.44
C LYS A 45 -25.57 5.53 -19.45
N MET A 46 -25.15 5.69 -18.21
CA MET A 46 -25.91 6.38 -17.18
C MET A 46 -25.85 7.89 -17.40
N SER A 47 -27.02 8.54 -17.39
CA SER A 47 -27.14 10.00 -17.49
C SER A 47 -27.47 10.67 -16.15
N ALA A 48 -27.75 9.89 -15.11
CA ALA A 48 -28.11 10.37 -13.77
C ALA A 48 -27.79 9.32 -12.70
N GLY A 49 -27.66 9.78 -11.45
CA GLY A 49 -27.33 8.96 -10.29
C GLY A 49 -25.82 8.78 -10.10
N THR A 50 -25.42 8.47 -8.87
CA THR A 50 -24.01 8.29 -8.53
C THR A 50 -23.74 6.80 -8.28
N PRO A 51 -23.11 6.08 -9.24
CA PRO A 51 -22.73 4.70 -9.01
C PRO A 51 -21.62 4.66 -7.95
N THR A 52 -21.72 3.70 -7.04
CA THR A 52 -20.70 3.45 -6.03
C THR A 52 -20.44 1.95 -5.91
N LEU A 53 -19.16 1.59 -5.82
CA LEU A 53 -18.76 0.21 -5.56
C LEU A 53 -19.31 -0.23 -4.19
N ALA A 54 -19.91 -1.41 -4.14
CA ALA A 54 -20.71 -1.82 -3.00
C ALA A 54 -20.22 -3.12 -2.35
N ALA A 55 -20.44 -3.19 -1.03
CA ALA A 55 -20.23 -4.34 -0.17
C ALA A 55 -21.50 -4.62 0.64
N LYS A 56 -21.51 -5.70 1.45
CA LYS A 56 -22.69 -6.06 2.27
C LYS A 56 -23.08 -4.96 3.26
N GLU A 57 -22.11 -4.26 3.81
CA GLU A 57 -22.30 -3.10 4.67
C GLU A 57 -21.56 -1.92 4.08
N LEU A 58 -22.16 -0.73 4.13
CA LEU A 58 -21.53 0.48 3.62
C LEU A 58 -21.67 1.61 4.63
N ALA A 59 -20.60 2.38 4.80
CA ALA A 59 -20.61 3.63 5.55
C ALA A 59 -21.61 4.60 4.91
N VAL A 60 -22.39 5.26 5.76
CA VAL A 60 -23.35 6.31 5.37
C VAL A 60 -22.83 7.67 5.81
N ASP A 61 -22.29 7.72 7.01
CA ASP A 61 -21.72 8.92 7.63
C ASP A 61 -20.47 8.53 8.41
N ILE A 62 -19.47 9.39 8.39
CA ILE A 62 -18.18 9.20 9.06
C ILE A 62 -17.86 10.49 9.82
N SER A 63 -17.60 10.34 11.11
CA SER A 63 -17.15 11.43 11.99
C SER A 63 -16.27 10.90 13.11
N GLY A 64 -15.18 11.61 13.39
CA GLY A 64 -14.28 11.29 14.52
C GLY A 64 -13.70 9.87 14.50
N GLY A 65 -13.41 9.32 13.31
CA GLY A 65 -12.87 7.96 13.14
C GLY A 65 -13.88 6.82 13.36
N LEU A 66 -15.15 7.14 13.56
CA LEU A 66 -16.26 6.19 13.62
C LEU A 66 -17.09 6.30 12.33
N ALA A 67 -17.58 5.15 11.84
CA ALA A 67 -18.53 5.12 10.75
C ALA A 67 -19.86 4.53 11.20
N VAL A 68 -20.95 5.19 10.80
CA VAL A 68 -22.28 4.56 10.79
C VAL A 68 -22.40 3.74 9.52
N VAL A 69 -22.30 2.42 9.65
CA VAL A 69 -22.46 1.49 8.52
C VAL A 69 -23.90 0.97 8.46
N GLU A 70 -24.41 0.82 7.24
CA GLU A 70 -25.72 0.26 6.97
C GLU A 70 -25.60 -1.03 6.17
N ASN A 71 -26.27 -2.09 6.64
CA ASN A 71 -26.42 -3.30 5.87
C ASN A 71 -27.37 -3.06 4.69
N ILE A 72 -26.90 -3.28 3.46
CA ILE A 72 -27.65 -2.92 2.25
C ILE A 72 -28.92 -3.77 2.04
N GLN A 73 -29.03 -4.93 2.70
CA GLN A 73 -30.16 -5.86 2.52
C GLN A 73 -31.25 -5.64 3.59
N HIS A 74 -30.82 -5.44 4.83
CA HIS A 74 -31.73 -5.37 5.99
C HIS A 74 -31.92 -3.95 6.51
N HIS A 75 -31.16 -2.97 5.99
CA HIS A 75 -31.16 -1.58 6.44
C HIS A 75 -30.88 -1.40 7.94
N THR A 76 -30.24 -2.40 8.56
CA THR A 76 -29.77 -2.32 9.94
C THR A 76 -28.50 -1.49 10.00
N ARG A 77 -28.42 -0.58 10.97
CA ARG A 77 -27.27 0.30 11.16
C ARG A 77 -26.50 -0.07 12.41
N ARG A 78 -25.18 0.09 12.36
CA ARG A 78 -24.30 0.01 13.53
C ARG A 78 -23.14 0.99 13.39
N SER A 79 -22.61 1.42 14.53
CA SER A 79 -21.41 2.25 14.58
C SER A 79 -20.20 1.36 14.87
N LEU A 80 -19.09 1.59 14.18
CA LEU A 80 -17.82 0.90 14.42
C LEU A 80 -16.62 1.78 14.08
N PRO A 81 -15.46 1.52 14.70
CA PRO A 81 -14.21 2.18 14.35
C PRO A 81 -13.75 1.73 12.96
N ILE A 82 -13.37 2.70 12.14
CA ILE A 82 -12.89 2.48 10.78
C ILE A 82 -11.48 3.01 10.61
N TRP A 83 -10.87 2.62 9.50
CA TRP A 83 -9.69 3.28 8.99
C TRP A 83 -9.97 3.82 7.59
N ILE A 84 -9.51 5.04 7.31
CA ILE A 84 -9.65 5.66 6.00
C ILE A 84 -8.28 5.67 5.36
N ARG A 85 -8.10 4.80 4.36
CA ARG A 85 -6.92 4.82 3.51
C ARG A 85 -6.99 6.02 2.57
N LYS A 86 -5.91 6.78 2.48
CA LYS A 86 -5.76 7.91 1.55
C LYS A 86 -4.70 7.52 0.51
N CYS A 87 -5.11 7.31 -0.74
CA CYS A 87 -4.18 7.07 -1.85
C CYS A 87 -4.17 8.29 -2.76
N HIS A 88 -3.00 8.87 -3.02
CA HIS A 88 -2.89 9.96 -4.00
C HIS A 88 -3.28 9.47 -5.40
N LEU A 89 -4.01 10.29 -6.17
CA LEU A 89 -4.38 9.93 -7.54
C LEU A 89 -3.27 10.24 -8.56
N VAL A 90 -2.37 11.15 -8.19
CA VAL A 90 -1.25 11.67 -8.98
C VAL A 90 0.01 11.61 -8.11
N ASP A 91 1.19 11.47 -8.71
CA ASP A 91 2.43 11.39 -7.93
C ASP A 91 2.71 12.77 -7.29
N PRO A 92 2.89 12.86 -5.96
CA PRO A 92 3.22 14.12 -5.30
C PRO A 92 4.51 14.76 -5.82
N ILE A 93 5.52 13.96 -6.18
CA ILE A 93 6.79 14.47 -6.70
C ILE A 93 6.59 15.10 -8.08
N ASP A 94 5.83 14.46 -8.98
CA ASP A 94 5.50 15.03 -10.30
C ASP A 94 4.72 16.36 -10.17
N VAL A 95 3.91 16.50 -9.12
CA VAL A 95 3.20 17.75 -8.82
C VAL A 95 4.15 18.81 -8.29
N MET A 96 5.10 18.43 -7.44
CA MET A 96 6.11 19.33 -6.89
C MET A 96 7.11 19.81 -7.97
N SER A 97 7.51 18.93 -8.90
CA SER A 97 8.38 19.27 -10.03
C SER A 97 7.70 20.12 -11.11
N GLY A 98 6.36 20.08 -11.16
CA GLY A 98 5.54 20.77 -12.16
C GLY A 98 5.29 19.96 -13.43
N ASP A 99 5.74 18.69 -13.48
CA ASP A 99 5.42 17.74 -14.56
C ASP A 99 3.91 17.43 -14.60
N GLN A 100 3.27 17.50 -13.44
CA GLN A 100 1.83 17.45 -13.25
C GLN A 100 1.35 18.69 -12.50
N VAL A 101 0.12 19.11 -12.79
CA VAL A 101 -0.44 20.38 -12.29
C VAL A 101 -1.87 20.20 -11.80
N LEU A 102 -2.18 20.86 -10.69
CA LEU A 102 -3.49 20.79 -10.04
C LEU A 102 -4.17 22.17 -10.06
N PRO A 103 -4.89 22.53 -11.14
CA PRO A 103 -5.62 23.79 -11.17
C PRO A 103 -6.69 23.81 -10.07
N GLY A 104 -6.92 25.01 -9.51
CA GLY A 104 -7.95 25.23 -8.50
C GLY A 104 -9.35 24.92 -9.02
N ASP A 105 -9.63 25.34 -10.26
CA ASP A 105 -10.84 24.94 -11.00
C ASP A 105 -10.45 24.02 -12.17
N GLY A 106 -10.74 22.73 -12.01
CA GLY A 106 -10.48 21.71 -13.03
C GLY A 106 -11.33 21.83 -14.30
N SER A 107 -12.31 22.76 -14.33
CA SER A 107 -13.10 23.05 -15.53
C SER A 107 -12.47 24.10 -16.45
N LEU A 108 -11.41 24.78 -16.00
CA LEU A 108 -10.72 25.82 -16.75
C LEU A 108 -9.44 25.30 -17.44
N PRO A 109 -9.01 25.92 -18.56
CA PRO A 109 -7.75 25.60 -19.21
C PRO A 109 -6.54 25.87 -18.30
N TYR A 110 -5.47 25.10 -18.51
CA TYR A 110 -4.19 25.26 -17.83
C TYR A 110 -3.04 24.92 -18.79
N PHE A 111 -1.78 24.98 -18.32
CA PHE A 111 -0.62 24.63 -19.14
C PHE A 111 -0.79 23.27 -19.80
N ARG A 112 -0.75 23.26 -21.13
CA ARG A 112 -1.31 22.18 -21.94
C ARG A 112 -0.73 20.81 -21.60
N ASP A 113 0.59 20.67 -21.60
CA ASP A 113 1.22 19.35 -21.53
C ASP A 113 1.11 18.75 -20.12
N ALA A 114 1.45 19.53 -19.09
CA ALA A 114 1.30 19.11 -17.69
C ALA A 114 -0.16 18.80 -17.33
N TRP A 115 -1.10 19.65 -17.77
CA TRP A 115 -2.53 19.41 -17.48
C TRP A 115 -3.06 18.17 -18.20
N GLN A 116 -2.63 17.92 -19.44
CA GLN A 116 -2.95 16.67 -20.13
C GLN A 116 -2.35 15.46 -19.44
N SER A 117 -1.12 15.56 -18.93
CA SER A 117 -0.48 14.50 -18.13
C SER A 117 -1.33 14.16 -16.91
N THR A 118 -1.68 15.18 -16.10
CA THR A 118 -2.55 15.03 -14.93
C THR A 118 -3.91 14.43 -15.29
N LEU A 119 -4.57 14.93 -16.33
CA LEU A 119 -5.88 14.42 -16.75
C LEU A 119 -5.81 12.96 -17.22
N ARG A 120 -4.72 12.54 -17.89
CA ARG A 120 -4.53 11.13 -18.27
C ARG A 120 -4.39 10.26 -17.03
N LYS A 121 -3.58 10.67 -16.05
CA LYS A 121 -3.36 9.92 -14.81
C LYS A 121 -4.64 9.81 -13.96
N LEU A 122 -5.38 10.90 -13.79
CA LEU A 122 -6.65 10.93 -13.05
C LEU A 122 -7.75 10.09 -13.71
N ASN A 123 -7.75 9.99 -15.04
CA ASN A 123 -8.77 9.24 -15.78
C ASN A 123 -8.31 7.82 -16.18
N ASP A 124 -7.11 7.39 -15.78
CA ASP A 124 -6.66 6.03 -16.03
C ASP A 124 -7.50 5.05 -15.19
N PRO A 125 -8.28 4.14 -15.80
CA PRO A 125 -9.06 3.16 -15.04
C PRO A 125 -8.21 2.12 -14.31
N PHE A 126 -6.91 2.04 -14.59
CA PHE A 126 -5.95 1.17 -13.92
C PHE A 126 -5.01 1.94 -12.98
N ASN A 127 -5.32 3.21 -12.68
CA ASN A 127 -4.61 3.98 -11.66
C ASN A 127 -4.43 3.15 -10.37
N GLU A 128 -3.22 3.14 -9.83
CA GLU A 128 -2.84 2.44 -8.59
C GLU A 128 -3.85 2.65 -7.45
N ALA A 129 -4.28 3.89 -7.21
CA ALA A 129 -5.24 4.23 -6.17
C ALA A 129 -6.62 3.58 -6.40
N TYR A 130 -7.06 3.47 -7.66
CA TYR A 130 -8.30 2.79 -7.99
C TYR A 130 -8.15 1.27 -7.94
N THR A 131 -6.99 0.75 -8.33
CA THR A 131 -6.68 -0.68 -8.24
C THR A 131 -6.75 -1.17 -6.80
N ASP A 132 -6.22 -0.38 -5.85
CA ASP A 132 -6.32 -0.64 -4.42
C ASP A 132 -7.78 -0.81 -3.97
N VAL A 133 -8.65 0.15 -4.31
CA VAL A 133 -10.08 0.12 -3.97
C VAL A 133 -10.78 -1.11 -4.55
N VAL A 134 -10.55 -1.39 -5.84
CA VAL A 134 -11.19 -2.51 -6.54
C VAL A 134 -10.86 -3.81 -5.84
N PHE A 135 -9.58 -4.06 -5.55
CA PHE A 135 -9.21 -5.29 -4.88
C PHE A 135 -9.61 -5.30 -3.40
N ALA A 136 -9.55 -4.17 -2.68
CA ALA A 136 -10.02 -4.11 -1.30
C ALA A 136 -11.50 -4.51 -1.18
N CYS A 137 -12.34 -4.09 -2.14
CA CYS A 137 -13.73 -4.55 -2.22
C CYS A 137 -13.82 -6.05 -2.51
N MET A 138 -13.04 -6.59 -3.45
CA MET A 138 -12.99 -8.04 -3.74
C MET A 138 -12.52 -8.86 -2.54
N ALA A 139 -11.50 -8.38 -1.83
CA ALA A 139 -10.95 -8.98 -0.63
C ALA A 139 -12.00 -8.99 0.50
N SER A 140 -12.77 -7.91 0.67
CA SER A 140 -13.91 -7.88 1.59
C SER A 140 -14.96 -8.95 1.27
N ARG A 141 -15.22 -9.23 -0.02
CA ARG A 141 -16.13 -10.32 -0.41
C ARG A 141 -15.66 -11.68 0.08
N LEU A 142 -14.35 -11.93 0.19
CA LEU A 142 -13.83 -13.17 0.77
C LEU A 142 -14.21 -13.30 2.25
N VAL A 143 -14.22 -12.20 3.00
CA VAL A 143 -14.64 -12.18 4.41
C VAL A 143 -16.16 -12.35 4.51
N GLU A 144 -16.91 -11.58 3.73
CA GLU A 144 -18.38 -11.55 3.77
C GLU A 144 -19.03 -12.88 3.36
N THR A 145 -18.33 -13.67 2.55
CA THR A 145 -18.80 -14.98 2.06
C THR A 145 -18.15 -16.17 2.76
N GLY A 146 -17.39 -15.94 3.83
CA GLY A 146 -16.79 -17.02 4.61
C GLY A 146 -15.71 -17.80 3.85
N ARG A 147 -14.99 -17.16 2.91
CA ARG A 147 -13.88 -17.76 2.16
C ARG A 147 -12.52 -17.52 2.80
N SER A 148 -12.29 -16.36 3.42
CA SER A 148 -11.07 -16.08 4.19
C SER A 148 -11.32 -15.02 5.25
N PRO A 149 -10.76 -15.16 6.48
CA PRO A 149 -10.79 -14.12 7.49
C PRO A 149 -9.63 -13.13 7.34
N HIS A 150 -8.68 -13.37 6.41
CA HIS A 150 -7.38 -12.70 6.35
C HIS A 150 -7.35 -11.40 5.52
N PHE A 151 -8.51 -10.77 5.34
CA PHE A 151 -8.64 -9.49 4.63
C PHE A 151 -9.54 -8.55 5.44
N CYS A 152 -9.40 -7.25 5.20
CA CYS A 152 -10.23 -6.24 5.85
C CYS A 152 -11.62 -6.18 5.21
N ARG A 153 -12.64 -5.87 6.04
CA ARG A 153 -13.93 -5.45 5.49
C ARG A 153 -13.84 -4.08 4.83
N PHE A 154 -14.53 -3.93 3.71
CA PHE A 154 -14.68 -2.69 2.96
C PHE A 154 -16.05 -2.09 3.24
N PHE A 155 -16.09 -0.78 3.52
CA PHE A 155 -17.32 -0.05 3.83
C PHE A 155 -17.62 1.07 2.83
N GLY A 156 -16.79 1.26 1.83
CA GLY A 156 -17.06 2.24 0.78
C GLY A 156 -15.81 3.00 0.35
N THR A 157 -16.02 3.89 -0.63
CA THR A 157 -14.92 4.63 -1.24
C THR A 157 -15.41 5.94 -1.87
N GLY A 158 -14.49 6.85 -2.17
CA GLY A 158 -14.76 8.03 -2.96
C GLY A 158 -13.52 8.87 -3.21
N ASN A 159 -13.56 9.66 -4.28
CA ASN A 159 -12.57 10.68 -4.59
C ASN A 159 -12.85 11.95 -3.77
N ALA A 160 -11.78 12.60 -3.31
CA ALA A 160 -11.83 13.90 -2.66
C ALA A 160 -10.59 14.73 -3.00
N ARG A 161 -10.67 16.03 -2.73
CA ARG A 161 -9.49 16.89 -2.59
C ARG A 161 -9.28 17.19 -1.12
N ILE A 162 -8.08 16.87 -0.61
CA ILE A 162 -7.71 17.17 0.77
C ILE A 162 -7.12 18.57 0.81
N PRO A 163 -7.60 19.47 1.69
CA PRO A 163 -7.06 20.83 1.81
C PRO A 163 -5.56 20.86 2.09
N GLU A 164 -5.09 19.99 2.98
CA GLU A 164 -3.68 19.84 3.37
C GLU A 164 -3.27 18.36 3.28
N TYR A 165 -2.48 18.01 2.28
CA TYR A 165 -2.00 16.64 2.06
C TYR A 165 -0.54 16.53 2.48
N ARG A 166 -0.27 15.65 3.45
CA ARG A 166 1.07 15.37 3.98
C ARG A 166 1.65 14.12 3.32
N TYR A 167 2.77 14.29 2.64
CA TYR A 167 3.49 13.23 1.95
C TYR A 167 4.91 13.09 2.51
N ASP A 168 5.29 11.90 2.92
CA ASP A 168 6.64 11.60 3.37
C ASP A 168 7.58 11.52 2.16
N VAL A 169 8.55 12.43 2.11
CA VAL A 169 9.57 12.53 1.05
C VAL A 169 10.95 12.17 1.57
N THR A 170 11.07 11.64 2.79
CA THR A 170 12.37 11.41 3.47
C THR A 170 13.33 10.62 2.59
N SER A 171 12.86 9.55 1.94
CA SER A 171 13.69 8.73 1.04
C SER A 171 14.01 9.39 -0.29
N ASP A 172 13.21 10.38 -0.70
CA ASP A 172 13.36 11.08 -1.98
C ASP A 172 14.24 12.32 -1.84
N MET A 173 14.53 12.77 -0.61
CA MET A 173 15.29 14.00 -0.34
C MET A 173 16.65 14.04 -1.03
N CYS A 174 17.39 12.92 -1.02
CA CYS A 174 18.70 12.83 -1.68
C CYS A 174 18.64 13.04 -3.19
N ASP A 175 17.48 12.78 -3.82
CA ASP A 175 17.28 12.94 -5.26
C ASP A 175 16.72 14.32 -5.61
N ILE A 176 15.97 14.97 -4.71
CA ILE A 176 15.23 16.20 -5.01
C ILE A 176 15.80 17.48 -4.40
N GLU A 177 16.62 17.41 -3.35
CA GLU A 177 17.04 18.60 -2.59
C GLU A 177 17.95 19.55 -3.39
N GLU A 178 18.72 19.00 -4.33
CA GLU A 178 19.63 19.75 -5.20
C GLU A 178 18.94 20.36 -6.41
N GLU A 179 17.69 19.95 -6.69
CA GLU A 179 16.95 20.38 -7.86
C GLU A 179 16.49 21.84 -7.76
N ASP A 180 16.59 22.58 -8.87
CA ASP A 180 16.19 24.00 -8.90
C ASP A 180 14.69 24.18 -8.63
N TRP A 181 13.85 23.27 -9.15
CA TRP A 181 12.39 23.31 -8.96
C TRP A 181 12.00 23.12 -7.50
N PHE A 182 12.78 22.35 -6.73
CA PHE A 182 12.50 22.07 -5.32
C PHE A 182 12.63 23.35 -4.48
N ARG A 183 13.75 24.05 -4.65
CA ARG A 183 14.01 25.34 -3.97
C ARG A 183 13.05 26.42 -4.42
N GLU A 184 12.77 26.51 -5.72
CA GLU A 184 11.81 27.48 -6.26
C GLU A 184 10.39 27.23 -5.72
N GLY A 185 9.95 25.96 -5.69
CA GLY A 185 8.66 25.55 -5.17
C GLY A 185 8.43 25.95 -3.71
N ILE A 186 9.43 25.74 -2.85
CA ILE A 186 9.38 26.20 -1.45
C ILE A 186 9.34 27.72 -1.38
N SER A 187 10.22 28.42 -2.13
CA SER A 187 10.32 29.88 -2.07
C SER A 187 9.07 30.61 -2.59
N THR A 188 8.34 29.99 -3.53
CA THR A 188 7.10 30.52 -4.12
C THR A 188 5.86 30.10 -3.36
N GLY A 189 5.99 29.19 -2.39
CA GLY A 189 4.88 28.66 -1.59
C GLY A 189 4.02 27.65 -2.35
N ALA A 190 4.55 26.98 -3.38
CA ALA A 190 3.83 25.93 -4.11
C ALA A 190 3.54 24.71 -3.22
N PHE A 191 4.47 24.40 -2.32
CA PHE A 191 4.35 23.40 -1.27
C PHE A 191 5.20 23.83 -0.06
N LYS A 192 4.94 23.24 1.10
CA LYS A 192 5.79 23.41 2.29
C LYS A 192 6.59 22.15 2.54
N MET A 193 7.73 22.28 3.20
CA MET A 193 8.57 21.16 3.61
C MET A 193 8.82 21.22 5.11
N LEU A 194 8.43 20.16 5.80
CA LEU A 194 8.53 20.05 7.25
C LEU A 194 9.60 19.02 7.61
N ALA A 195 10.50 19.39 8.51
CA ALA A 195 11.37 18.46 9.21
C ALA A 195 10.64 17.98 10.47
N VAL A 196 10.41 16.68 10.61
CA VAL A 196 9.64 16.09 11.70
C VAL A 196 10.44 15.02 12.44
N ASN A 197 10.13 14.85 13.72
CA ASN A 197 10.71 13.80 14.54
C ASN A 197 10.20 12.42 14.09
N PRO A 198 11.08 11.42 13.85
CA PRO A 198 10.65 10.10 13.39
C PRO A 198 9.71 9.37 14.36
N GLU A 199 9.87 9.57 15.68
CA GLU A 199 9.12 8.85 16.71
C GLU A 199 7.73 9.43 16.97
N ASP A 200 7.65 10.73 17.25
CA ASP A 200 6.40 11.39 17.65
C ASP A 200 5.76 12.24 16.54
N LYS A 201 6.44 12.36 15.38
CA LYS A 201 6.03 13.17 14.22
C LYS A 201 5.80 14.64 14.54
N SER A 202 6.36 15.14 15.66
CA SER A 202 6.36 16.56 15.99
C SER A 202 7.22 17.34 14.99
N VAL A 203 6.77 18.54 14.63
CA VAL A 203 7.48 19.39 13.66
C VAL A 203 8.65 20.08 14.37
N PHE A 204 9.87 19.80 13.93
CA PHE A 204 11.06 20.52 14.40
C PHE A 204 11.15 21.90 13.78
N THR A 205 11.05 21.96 12.44
CA THR A 205 11.16 23.20 11.67
C THR A 205 10.50 23.08 10.31
N GLU A 206 10.19 24.22 9.70
CA GLU A 206 9.77 24.34 8.30
C GLU A 206 10.98 24.82 7.49
N LEU A 207 11.34 24.11 6.43
CA LEU A 207 12.46 24.51 5.56
C LEU A 207 12.05 25.78 4.82
N ALA A 208 12.90 26.80 4.90
CA ALA A 208 12.70 28.06 4.21
C ALA A 208 13.90 28.39 3.33
N TYR A 209 13.64 28.58 2.03
CA TYR A 209 14.64 29.07 1.09
C TYR A 209 14.35 30.53 0.74
N PRO A 210 15.31 31.46 0.93
CA PRO A 210 15.11 32.84 0.53
C PRO A 210 14.95 32.93 -0.99
N PRO A 211 14.06 33.78 -1.52
CA PRO A 211 13.89 33.93 -2.96
C PRO A 211 15.21 34.34 -3.61
N ARG A 212 15.66 33.63 -4.67
CA ARG A 212 16.80 34.09 -5.48
C ARG A 212 16.44 35.47 -6.06
N ALA A 213 17.31 36.46 -5.84
CA ALA A 213 17.14 37.79 -6.42
C ALA A 213 17.10 37.68 -7.95
N LYS A 214 15.94 37.93 -8.57
CA LYS A 214 15.82 37.97 -10.04
C LYS A 214 16.80 39.02 -10.56
N PRO A 215 17.66 38.73 -11.56
CA PRO A 215 18.43 39.77 -12.20
C PRO A 215 17.45 40.81 -12.77
N ALA A 216 17.65 42.08 -12.42
CA ALA A 216 16.83 43.17 -12.92
C ALA A 216 16.81 43.11 -14.45
N TYR A 217 15.63 42.93 -15.03
CA TYR A 217 15.45 43.04 -16.46
C TYR A 217 15.81 44.48 -16.84
N ARG A 218 16.92 44.67 -17.56
CA ARG A 218 17.18 45.95 -18.24
C ARG A 218 16.18 46.03 -19.37
N ILE A 219 15.10 46.78 -19.16
CA ILE A 219 14.31 47.31 -20.28
C ILE A 219 15.31 48.12 -21.13
N TYR A 220 15.64 47.64 -22.33
CA TYR A 220 16.29 48.48 -23.32
C TYR A 220 15.26 49.50 -23.77
N ASP A 221 15.50 50.74 -23.34
CA ASP A 221 14.72 51.90 -23.72
C ASP A 221 14.87 52.11 -25.23
N ALA A 222 13.91 51.61 -26.00
CA ALA A 222 13.78 51.90 -27.42
C ALA A 222 13.20 53.31 -27.56
N SER A 223 14.04 54.30 -27.31
CA SER A 223 13.77 55.67 -27.69
C SER A 223 13.77 55.77 -29.22
N THR A 224 12.59 55.81 -29.85
CA THR A 224 12.25 56.83 -30.85
C THR A 224 10.74 56.77 -31.17
N ALA A 225 10.04 57.87 -30.88
CA ALA A 225 9.04 58.55 -31.73
C ALA A 225 7.71 58.92 -31.02
N SER A 226 7.62 60.23 -30.77
CA SER A 226 6.45 61.07 -31.06
C SER A 226 5.26 61.09 -30.08
N SER A 227 5.34 62.06 -29.15
CA SER A 227 4.32 63.06 -28.78
C SER A 227 2.83 62.72 -28.95
N VAL A 228 2.07 62.77 -27.84
CA VAL A 228 0.94 63.72 -27.62
C VAL A 228 0.78 63.94 -26.10
N SER A 229 0.45 65.18 -25.74
CA SER A 229 0.25 65.78 -24.43
C SER A 229 -1.11 65.49 -23.75
N GLU A 230 -1.23 65.97 -22.51
CA GLU A 230 -2.45 66.20 -21.68
C GLU A 230 -2.96 64.96 -20.92
N GLY A 231 -3.22 64.98 -19.61
CA GLY A 231 -3.16 66.00 -18.57
C GLY A 231 -3.83 65.47 -17.29
N ILE A 232 -3.52 66.14 -16.16
CA ILE A 232 -4.35 66.33 -14.96
C ILE A 232 -4.44 65.15 -13.95
N ASP A 233 -3.86 65.41 -12.76
CA ASP A 233 -4.40 65.35 -11.37
C ASP A 233 -5.40 64.23 -11.00
N CYS A 234 -5.50 63.68 -9.79
CA CYS A 234 -4.97 63.95 -8.45
C CYS A 234 -5.46 62.84 -7.49
N GLU A 235 -4.67 62.59 -6.44
CA GLU A 235 -5.04 62.31 -5.03
C GLU A 235 -5.97 61.15 -4.59
N GLU A 236 -5.38 60.37 -3.67
CA GLU A 236 -5.87 59.71 -2.46
C GLU A 236 -7.38 59.51 -2.19
N SER A 237 -7.72 58.31 -1.67
CA SER A 237 -8.43 58.23 -0.38
C SER A 237 -8.41 56.82 0.24
N VAL A 238 -8.15 56.84 1.54
CA VAL A 238 -8.16 55.74 2.52
C VAL A 238 -9.59 55.28 2.82
N SER A 239 -9.79 53.98 3.07
CA SER A 239 -10.77 53.53 4.07
C SER A 239 -10.36 52.21 4.73
N THR A 240 -9.83 52.32 5.94
CA THR A 240 -9.87 51.28 6.98
C THR A 240 -11.30 51.12 7.50
N LEU A 241 -11.70 49.89 7.83
CA LEU A 241 -12.67 49.39 8.83
C LEU A 241 -13.02 47.94 8.40
N SER A 242 -13.16 46.91 9.23
CA SER A 242 -13.13 46.77 10.68
C SER A 242 -12.98 45.28 10.99
N ASP A 243 -12.32 45.03 12.11
CA ASP A 243 -12.08 43.78 12.81
C ASP A 243 -13.33 42.86 12.92
N GLY A 244 -13.13 41.58 12.65
CA GLY A 244 -14.14 40.52 12.71
C GLY A 244 -13.46 39.25 13.17
N VAL A 245 -13.28 39.14 14.48
CA VAL A 245 -12.81 37.95 15.19
C VAL A 245 -13.71 36.76 14.84
N ILE A 246 -13.16 35.75 14.16
CA ILE A 246 -13.75 34.42 14.08
C ILE A 246 -12.99 33.57 15.08
N GLU A 247 -13.70 33.09 16.09
CA GLU A 247 -13.20 32.14 17.09
C GLU A 247 -12.68 30.88 16.38
N GLU A 248 -11.38 30.62 16.53
CA GLU A 248 -10.79 29.30 16.28
C GLU A 248 -11.44 28.33 17.26
N THR A 249 -12.20 27.39 16.72
CA THR A 249 -12.67 26.24 17.48
C THR A 249 -11.65 25.13 17.30
N ASP A 250 -10.92 24.84 18.37
CA ASP A 250 -9.97 23.75 18.48
C ASP A 250 -10.59 22.42 18.07
N ILE A 251 -10.13 21.87 16.96
CA ILE A 251 -10.42 20.51 16.53
C ILE A 251 -9.40 19.59 17.23
N PRO A 252 -9.81 18.66 18.10
CA PRO A 252 -8.87 17.73 18.71
C PRO A 252 -8.35 16.74 17.67
N ALA A 253 -7.03 16.66 17.59
CA ALA A 253 -6.24 15.79 16.73
C ALA A 253 -6.68 14.32 16.79
N SER A 254 -7.35 13.86 15.74
CA SER A 254 -7.33 12.45 15.35
C SER A 254 -6.16 12.27 14.38
N GLY A 255 -5.14 11.52 14.79
CA GLY A 255 -3.84 11.37 14.12
C GLY A 255 -3.88 11.49 12.59
N GLU A 256 -3.24 12.54 12.07
CA GLU A 256 -3.12 12.77 10.64
C GLU A 256 -2.20 11.70 10.04
N ALA A 257 -2.76 10.84 9.19
CA ALA A 257 -2.00 9.81 8.50
C ALA A 257 -1.04 10.44 7.48
N ILE A 258 0.26 10.39 7.77
CA ILE A 258 1.33 10.65 6.80
C ILE A 258 1.31 9.52 5.76
N VAL A 259 1.37 9.87 4.47
CA VAL A 259 1.40 8.89 3.39
C VAL A 259 2.86 8.60 3.03
N HIS A 260 3.25 7.34 3.11
CA HIS A 260 4.61 6.87 2.80
C HIS A 260 4.74 6.37 1.36
N ARG A 261 5.90 6.60 0.75
CA ARG A 261 6.34 5.81 -0.42
C ARG A 261 6.77 4.41 0.07
N PRO A 262 6.45 3.33 -0.67
CA PRO A 262 6.84 1.98 -0.25
C PRO A 262 8.38 1.84 -0.24
N HIS A 263 8.93 1.67 0.97
CA HIS A 263 10.37 1.66 1.24
C HIS A 263 10.99 0.24 1.18
N ILE A 264 12.26 0.13 0.76
CA ILE A 264 13.10 -1.06 0.94
C ILE A 264 14.06 -0.78 2.10
N GLN A 265 13.67 -1.12 3.32
CA GLN A 265 14.55 -0.99 4.48
C GLN A 265 15.26 -2.34 4.66
N LEU A 266 16.43 -2.51 4.03
CA LEU A 266 17.37 -3.51 4.49
C LEU A 266 18.11 -2.91 5.68
N ALA A 267 18.02 -3.55 6.84
CA ALA A 267 18.75 -3.15 8.03
C ALA A 267 20.25 -3.01 7.72
N ARG A 268 20.76 -1.77 7.82
CA ARG A 268 22.16 -1.43 7.63
C ARG A 268 22.97 -2.15 8.72
N ARG A 269 23.79 -3.14 8.35
CA ARG A 269 24.71 -3.80 9.29
C ARG A 269 25.71 -2.76 9.82
N PRO A 270 25.99 -2.70 11.13
CA PRO A 270 27.10 -1.91 11.62
C PRO A 270 28.40 -2.50 11.07
N THR A 271 29.15 -1.67 10.35
CA THR A 271 30.47 -1.99 9.82
C THR A 271 31.42 -2.21 10.99
N SER A 272 32.01 -3.41 11.06
CA SER A 272 33.11 -3.69 11.99
C SER A 272 34.33 -2.82 11.63
N HIS A 273 34.65 -1.86 12.49
CA HIS A 273 35.79 -0.97 12.33
C HIS A 273 37.14 -1.70 12.44
N THR A 274 38.01 -1.47 11.45
CA THR A 274 39.47 -1.47 11.63
C THR A 274 40.06 -0.21 10.98
N SER A 275 40.47 0.72 11.86
CA SER A 275 41.39 1.87 11.78
C SER A 275 41.35 2.88 10.61
N ASP A 276 41.05 4.12 11.02
CA ASP A 276 41.64 5.43 10.68
C ASP A 276 41.66 5.94 9.24
N SER A 277 40.78 6.92 8.97
CA SER A 277 41.18 8.29 8.58
C SER A 277 40.00 9.25 8.65
N ASP A 278 40.25 10.45 9.20
CA ASP A 278 39.29 11.53 9.48
C ASP A 278 38.33 11.86 8.32
N GLU A 279 37.04 11.64 8.53
CA GLU A 279 35.96 12.31 7.81
C GLU A 279 35.02 12.95 8.84
N SER A 280 34.69 14.22 8.59
CA SER A 280 33.91 15.09 9.45
C SER A 280 32.59 14.46 9.89
N GLU A 281 32.37 14.45 11.20
CA GLU A 281 31.10 14.10 11.84
C GLU A 281 30.02 15.12 11.42
N GLU A 282 29.26 14.82 10.36
CA GLU A 282 27.93 15.37 10.22
C GLU A 282 27.04 14.64 11.23
N SER A 283 26.50 15.40 12.18
CA SER A 283 25.47 14.92 13.09
C SER A 283 24.19 14.68 12.28
N ASP A 284 24.03 13.47 11.75
CA ASP A 284 22.74 12.96 11.29
C ASP A 284 21.82 12.83 12.52
N ASP A 285 21.18 13.93 12.91
CA ASP A 285 19.92 13.83 13.63
C ASP A 285 18.95 13.13 12.66
N ASP A 286 18.52 11.91 12.95
CA ASP A 286 17.52 11.18 12.17
C ASP A 286 16.24 12.05 12.09
N VAL A 287 16.04 12.75 10.97
CA VAL A 287 14.91 13.65 10.72
C VAL A 287 14.15 13.14 9.51
N ASP A 288 12.83 13.02 9.66
CA ASP A 288 11.95 12.72 8.53
C ASP A 288 11.52 14.03 7.85
N TYR A 289 11.39 14.00 6.53
CA TYR A 289 10.94 15.13 5.73
C TYR A 289 9.54 14.90 5.17
N VAL A 290 8.64 15.84 5.40
CA VAL A 290 7.23 15.78 4.98
C VAL A 290 6.89 16.98 4.10
N ALA A 291 6.52 16.70 2.85
CA ALA A 291 5.94 17.69 1.95
C ALA A 291 4.46 17.91 2.28
N VAL A 292 4.05 19.17 2.33
CA VAL A 292 2.66 19.58 2.54
C VAL A 292 2.13 20.25 1.28
N LEU A 293 1.20 19.57 0.61
CA LEU A 293 0.62 19.99 -0.65
C LEU A 293 -0.83 20.45 -0.46
N PRO A 294 -1.22 21.63 -0.98
CA PRO A 294 -2.58 22.11 -0.86
C PRO A 294 -3.53 21.44 -1.88
N ASN A 295 -4.79 21.25 -1.48
CA ASN A 295 -5.90 20.89 -2.37
C ASN A 295 -5.64 19.65 -3.26
N PHE A 296 -5.06 18.61 -2.66
CA PHE A 296 -4.50 17.46 -3.37
C PHE A 296 -5.54 16.35 -3.60
N PRO A 297 -5.66 15.79 -4.81
CA PRO A 297 -6.67 14.78 -5.12
C PRO A 297 -6.27 13.38 -4.64
N VAL A 298 -7.18 12.73 -3.93
CA VAL A 298 -6.98 11.40 -3.36
C VAL A 298 -8.19 10.50 -3.60
N GLN A 299 -7.92 9.20 -3.70
CA GLN A 299 -8.90 8.16 -3.49
C GLN A 299 -8.95 7.81 -1.99
N LEU A 300 -10.15 7.84 -1.41
CA LEU A 300 -10.41 7.42 -0.04
C LEU A 300 -11.03 6.03 -0.03
N THR A 301 -10.49 5.12 0.77
CA THR A 301 -11.05 3.76 0.99
C THR A 301 -11.39 3.58 2.45
N VAL A 302 -12.66 3.29 2.75
CA VAL A 302 -13.15 3.08 4.12
C VAL A 302 -13.07 1.60 4.44
N LEU A 303 -12.23 1.24 5.41
CA LEU A 303 -11.88 -0.14 5.75
C LEU A 303 -12.09 -0.43 7.25
N GLU A 304 -12.16 -1.71 7.57
CA GLU A 304 -12.03 -2.24 8.94
C GLU A 304 -10.74 -1.72 9.58
N ARG A 305 -10.86 -1.13 10.77
CA ARG A 305 -9.71 -0.70 11.55
C ARG A 305 -8.97 -1.92 12.08
N CYS A 306 -7.68 -2.00 11.78
CA CYS A 306 -6.76 -2.96 12.39
C CYS A 306 -6.06 -2.37 13.62
N ASP A 307 -5.54 -3.24 14.48
CA ASP A 307 -4.93 -2.83 15.75
C ASP A 307 -3.44 -2.52 15.61
N GLY A 308 -2.76 -3.12 14.62
CA GLY A 308 -1.36 -2.82 14.32
C GLY A 308 -0.86 -3.55 13.07
N THR A 309 0.37 -3.23 12.65
CA THR A 309 1.11 -3.93 11.58
C THR A 309 1.89 -5.12 12.15
N MET A 310 2.24 -6.07 11.29
CA MET A 310 3.19 -7.15 11.60
C MET A 310 4.59 -6.59 11.84
N ASP A 311 4.92 -5.46 11.22
CA ASP A 311 6.16 -4.74 11.45
C ASP A 311 6.32 -4.30 12.91
N ARG A 312 5.27 -3.69 13.49
CA ARG A 312 5.22 -3.37 14.92
C ARG A 312 5.42 -4.60 15.80
N LEU A 313 4.82 -5.73 15.44
CA LEU A 313 5.02 -6.98 16.19
C LEU A 313 6.48 -7.44 16.16
N MET A 314 7.22 -7.12 15.10
CA MET A 314 8.62 -7.48 14.97
C MET A 314 9.52 -6.60 15.84
N VAL A 315 9.24 -5.30 15.88
CA VAL A 315 9.90 -4.36 16.80
C VAL A 315 9.66 -4.78 18.25
N ASP A 316 8.39 -4.99 18.62
CA ASP A 316 8.02 -5.42 19.97
C ASP A 316 8.73 -6.73 20.39
N GLU A 317 8.85 -7.69 19.47
CA GLU A 317 9.49 -8.99 19.70
C GLU A 317 11.01 -8.88 19.90
N ASN A 318 11.63 -7.87 19.32
CA ASN A 318 13.06 -7.61 19.36
C ASN A 318 13.48 -6.77 20.58
N ASP A 319 12.70 -5.74 20.91
CA ASP A 319 12.98 -4.80 22.00
C ASP A 319 12.62 -5.37 23.38
N ALA A 320 11.51 -6.12 23.44
CA ALA A 320 11.05 -6.80 24.64
C ALA A 320 10.97 -8.30 24.36
N PRO A 321 12.11 -9.01 24.26
CA PRO A 321 12.11 -10.44 24.02
C PRO A 321 11.21 -11.09 25.06
N SER A 322 10.31 -11.94 24.58
CA SER A 322 9.18 -12.47 25.34
C SER A 322 9.62 -13.48 26.43
N THR A 323 10.52 -13.10 27.32
CA THR A 323 11.08 -13.95 28.39
C THR A 323 9.99 -14.45 29.35
N ASP A 324 8.87 -13.73 29.42
CA ASP A 324 7.72 -14.07 30.27
C ASP A 324 6.55 -14.73 29.50
N MET A 325 6.63 -14.86 28.17
CA MET A 325 5.60 -15.57 27.40
C MET A 325 5.85 -17.07 27.40
N LEU A 326 4.78 -17.86 27.55
CA LEU A 326 4.85 -19.33 27.57
C LEU A 326 5.30 -19.90 26.22
N GLU A 327 4.98 -19.22 25.12
CA GLU A 327 5.32 -19.64 23.77
C GLU A 327 6.58 -18.97 23.25
N THR A 328 7.27 -19.67 22.35
CA THR A 328 8.47 -19.15 21.70
C THR A 328 8.12 -18.22 20.55
N LYS A 329 9.05 -17.30 20.23
CA LYS A 329 9.01 -16.47 19.01
C LYS A 329 8.68 -17.29 17.77
N GLU A 330 9.38 -18.40 17.58
CA GLU A 330 9.22 -19.24 16.40
C GLU A 330 7.81 -19.87 16.31
N GLN A 331 7.20 -20.28 17.42
CA GLN A 331 5.83 -20.79 17.42
C GLN A 331 4.83 -19.71 17.00
N ARG A 332 4.93 -18.49 17.55
CA ARG A 332 4.06 -17.36 17.19
C ARG A 332 4.15 -17.01 15.72
N TRP A 333 5.37 -16.76 15.24
CA TRP A 333 5.62 -16.36 13.87
C TRP A 333 5.27 -17.46 12.88
N THR A 334 5.51 -18.74 13.20
CA THR A 334 5.07 -19.84 12.34
C THR A 334 3.54 -19.86 12.20
N ALA A 335 2.78 -19.62 13.27
CA ALA A 335 1.32 -19.56 13.20
C ALA A 335 0.82 -18.33 12.42
N TRP A 336 1.41 -17.17 12.62
CA TRP A 336 1.04 -15.95 11.90
C TRP A 336 1.38 -16.01 10.41
N ILE A 337 2.53 -16.56 10.05
CA ILE A 337 2.90 -16.81 8.65
C ILE A 337 1.96 -17.84 8.01
N PHE A 338 1.52 -18.87 8.73
CA PHE A 338 0.47 -19.77 8.24
C PHE A 338 -0.79 -18.99 7.85
N GLN A 339 -1.25 -18.07 8.69
CA GLN A 339 -2.43 -17.24 8.41
C GLN A 339 -2.26 -16.38 7.14
N VAL A 340 -1.08 -15.76 6.96
CA VAL A 340 -0.76 -14.99 5.74
C VAL A 340 -0.79 -15.89 4.51
N ILE A 341 -0.16 -17.07 4.56
CA ILE A 341 -0.19 -18.04 3.47
C ILE A 341 -1.63 -18.45 3.17
N ALA A 342 -2.46 -18.72 4.17
CA ALA A 342 -3.87 -19.09 3.98
C ALA A 342 -4.66 -17.98 3.25
N GLY A 343 -4.42 -16.71 3.59
CA GLY A 343 -5.00 -15.57 2.88
C GLY A 343 -4.59 -15.53 1.40
N LEU A 344 -3.28 -15.67 1.13
CA LEU A 344 -2.73 -15.67 -0.23
C LEU A 344 -3.22 -16.86 -1.06
N VAL A 345 -3.32 -18.06 -0.48
CA VAL A 345 -3.87 -19.25 -1.15
C VAL A 345 -5.28 -18.98 -1.66
N THR A 346 -6.15 -18.46 -0.79
CA THR A 346 -7.54 -18.16 -1.16
C THR A 346 -7.61 -17.10 -2.27
N ALA A 347 -6.85 -16.01 -2.15
CA ALA A 347 -6.86 -14.95 -3.16
C ALA A 347 -6.27 -15.40 -4.50
N GLN A 348 -5.17 -16.16 -4.50
CA GLN A 348 -4.57 -16.74 -5.71
C GLN A 348 -5.54 -17.67 -6.43
N GLN A 349 -6.30 -18.48 -5.70
CA GLN A 349 -7.21 -19.44 -6.31
C GLN A 349 -8.46 -18.80 -6.89
N LEU A 350 -9.03 -17.84 -6.17
CA LEU A 350 -10.31 -17.24 -6.56
C LEU A 350 -10.12 -16.12 -7.59
N TYR A 351 -9.00 -15.40 -7.51
CA TYR A 351 -8.75 -14.19 -8.30
C TYR A 351 -7.43 -14.18 -9.08
N ASP A 352 -6.62 -15.25 -9.08
CA ASP A 352 -5.26 -15.22 -9.66
C ASP A 352 -4.44 -14.02 -9.18
N PHE A 353 -4.59 -13.72 -7.91
CA PHE A 353 -3.99 -12.58 -7.23
C PHE A 353 -2.48 -12.74 -7.06
N VAL A 354 -1.74 -11.67 -7.32
CA VAL A 354 -0.38 -11.46 -6.84
C VAL A 354 -0.33 -10.04 -6.27
N HIS A 355 0.11 -9.89 -5.03
CA HIS A 355 0.14 -8.60 -4.34
C HIS A 355 1.21 -7.66 -4.90
N ASN A 356 2.36 -8.22 -5.29
CA ASN A 356 3.53 -7.50 -5.84
C ASN A 356 4.26 -6.55 -4.88
N ASP A 357 3.79 -6.42 -3.65
CA ASP A 357 4.42 -5.56 -2.65
C ASP A 357 4.13 -5.99 -1.21
N LEU A 358 4.17 -7.29 -0.97
CA LEU A 358 3.86 -7.84 0.35
C LEU A 358 5.08 -7.73 1.28
N HIS A 359 5.09 -6.71 2.14
CA HIS A 359 6.04 -6.56 3.25
C HIS A 359 5.29 -6.49 4.59
N THR A 360 6.03 -6.41 5.70
CA THR A 360 5.52 -6.47 7.09
C THR A 360 4.51 -5.37 7.42
N ASN A 361 4.68 -4.16 6.86
CA ASN A 361 3.68 -3.09 6.98
C ASN A 361 2.37 -3.36 6.20
N ASN A 362 2.39 -4.18 5.14
CA ASN A 362 1.21 -4.56 4.37
C ASN A 362 0.51 -5.83 4.91
N VAL A 363 0.97 -6.31 6.07
CA VAL A 363 0.28 -7.33 6.87
C VAL A 363 -0.09 -6.69 8.20
N MET A 364 -1.38 -6.46 8.43
CA MET A 364 -1.91 -5.99 9.70
C MET A 364 -2.46 -7.12 10.55
N TRP A 365 -2.90 -6.82 11.76
CA TRP A 365 -3.62 -7.75 12.60
C TRP A 365 -4.80 -7.10 13.31
N VAL A 366 -5.81 -7.92 13.62
CA VAL A 366 -6.91 -7.59 14.54
C VAL A 366 -6.89 -8.54 15.72
N GLY A 367 -7.18 -8.02 16.90
CA GLY A 367 -7.32 -8.77 18.14
C GLY A 367 -8.48 -9.74 18.06
N THR A 368 -8.30 -10.93 18.63
CA THR A 368 -9.36 -11.93 18.73
C THR A 368 -9.33 -12.67 20.05
N GLY A 369 -10.51 -12.98 20.58
CA GLY A 369 -10.67 -13.91 21.71
C GLY A 369 -10.62 -15.38 21.30
N GLU A 370 -10.73 -15.67 19.99
CA GLU A 370 -10.61 -17.03 19.48
C GLU A 370 -9.19 -17.52 19.66
N THR A 371 -9.03 -18.71 20.26
CA THR A 371 -7.70 -19.27 20.53
C THR A 371 -7.08 -19.95 19.30
N HIS A 372 -7.91 -20.43 18.37
CA HIS A 372 -7.48 -21.17 17.18
C HIS A 372 -8.33 -20.84 15.96
N ILE A 373 -7.73 -20.96 14.78
CA ILE A 373 -8.40 -20.97 13.48
C ILE A 373 -8.29 -22.39 12.90
N TYR A 374 -9.38 -22.88 12.31
CA TYR A 374 -9.43 -24.20 11.73
C TYR A 374 -9.47 -24.11 10.20
N TYR A 375 -8.60 -24.88 9.54
CA TYR A 375 -8.53 -24.94 8.08
C TYR A 375 -8.72 -26.36 7.57
N HIS A 376 -9.34 -26.47 6.40
CA HIS A 376 -9.46 -27.72 5.65
C HIS A 376 -8.78 -27.53 4.30
N LEU A 377 -7.60 -28.12 4.14
CA LEU A 377 -6.82 -28.07 2.91
C LEU A 377 -7.16 -29.28 2.03
N THR A 378 -7.72 -28.99 0.86
CA THR A 378 -8.16 -30.00 -0.12
C THR A 378 -7.16 -30.16 -1.26
N GLY A 379 -7.22 -31.30 -1.96
CA GLY A 379 -6.46 -31.52 -3.20
C GLY A 379 -4.97 -31.81 -3.00
N VAL A 380 -4.55 -32.11 -1.77
CA VAL A 380 -3.19 -32.54 -1.43
C VAL A 380 -2.98 -34.00 -1.84
N ALA A 381 -1.77 -34.34 -2.32
CA ALA A 381 -1.38 -35.72 -2.56
C ALA A 381 -1.40 -36.51 -1.24
N GLY A 382 -2.15 -37.62 -1.20
CA GLY A 382 -2.35 -38.40 0.03
C GLY A 382 -3.60 -38.02 0.84
N GLY A 383 -4.45 -37.12 0.31
CA GLY A 383 -5.76 -36.79 0.87
C GLY A 383 -5.79 -35.47 1.61
N ASP A 384 -7.01 -35.05 1.96
CA ASP A 384 -7.27 -33.78 2.62
C ASP A 384 -6.59 -33.68 3.98
N ARG A 385 -6.21 -32.45 4.36
CA ARG A 385 -5.58 -32.14 5.64
C ARG A 385 -6.44 -31.16 6.44
N TYR A 386 -6.49 -31.34 7.75
CA TYR A 386 -7.11 -30.41 8.68
C TYR A 386 -6.02 -29.80 9.55
N TYR A 387 -6.12 -28.49 9.78
CA TYR A 387 -5.17 -27.75 10.61
C TYR A 387 -5.91 -27.00 11.71
N ARG A 388 -5.33 -27.03 12.91
CA ARG A 388 -5.73 -26.20 14.06
C ARG A 388 -4.56 -25.26 14.34
N VAL A 389 -4.69 -24.01 13.95
CA VAL A 389 -3.62 -23.01 14.02
C VAL A 389 -3.90 -22.06 15.19
N PRO A 390 -3.00 -21.92 16.18
CA PRO A 390 -3.20 -20.96 17.27
C PRO A 390 -3.19 -19.52 16.74
N THR A 391 -4.06 -18.67 17.28
CA THR A 391 -4.13 -17.25 16.89
C THR A 391 -3.09 -16.40 17.61
N TYR A 392 -2.72 -16.80 18.83
CA TYR A 392 -2.00 -15.94 19.77
C TYR A 392 -2.67 -14.57 19.92
N GLY A 393 -4.01 -14.59 19.95
CA GLY A 393 -4.85 -13.41 20.08
C GLY A 393 -4.93 -12.54 18.83
N ARG A 394 -4.40 -12.98 17.68
CA ARG A 394 -4.29 -12.16 16.46
C ARG A 394 -4.79 -12.88 15.20
N ILE A 395 -5.58 -12.18 14.40
CA ILE A 395 -5.94 -12.56 13.04
C ILE A 395 -5.17 -11.67 12.07
N MET A 396 -4.30 -12.27 11.26
CA MET A 396 -3.52 -11.54 10.25
C MET A 396 -4.39 -11.11 9.06
N LYS A 397 -4.17 -9.88 8.58
CA LYS A 397 -4.94 -9.18 7.55
C LYS A 397 -4.00 -8.61 6.48
N ILE A 398 -4.18 -9.00 5.23
CA ILE A 398 -3.41 -8.43 4.11
C ILE A 398 -4.13 -7.17 3.62
N ILE A 399 -3.39 -6.10 3.37
CA ILE A 399 -3.86 -4.81 2.87
C ILE A 399 -2.93 -4.30 1.77
N ASP A 400 -3.24 -3.13 1.20
CA ASP A 400 -2.41 -2.44 0.22
C ASP A 400 -2.31 -3.13 -1.14
N PHE A 401 -3.29 -2.87 -2.00
CA PHE A 401 -3.43 -3.58 -3.25
C PHE A 401 -3.12 -2.71 -4.47
N GLY A 402 -2.45 -1.57 -4.28
CA GLY A 402 -2.16 -0.63 -5.36
C GLY A 402 -1.42 -1.27 -6.53
N ARG A 403 -0.45 -2.15 -6.22
CA ARG A 403 0.34 -2.90 -7.21
C ARG A 403 -0.20 -4.30 -7.50
N ALA A 404 -1.37 -4.66 -6.98
CA ALA A 404 -1.89 -6.00 -7.15
C ALA A 404 -2.28 -6.30 -8.60
N THR A 405 -1.94 -7.50 -9.07
CA THR A 405 -2.48 -8.07 -10.32
C THR A 405 -3.45 -9.18 -10.00
N PHE A 406 -4.63 -9.18 -10.62
CA PHE A 406 -5.69 -10.14 -10.33
C PHE A 406 -6.68 -10.24 -11.49
N ARG A 407 -7.64 -11.16 -11.42
CA ARG A 407 -8.76 -11.31 -12.36
C ARG A 407 -10.07 -11.01 -11.64
N PRO A 408 -10.70 -9.86 -11.93
CA PRO A 408 -12.02 -9.54 -11.40
C PRO A 408 -13.04 -10.62 -11.78
N LYS A 409 -13.91 -10.96 -10.83
CA LYS A 409 -15.14 -11.70 -11.10
C LYS A 409 -16.24 -10.66 -11.37
N SER A 410 -16.35 -10.21 -12.62
CA SER A 410 -17.44 -9.35 -13.06
C SER A 410 -18.51 -10.16 -13.80
N SER A 411 -19.73 -9.61 -13.88
CA SER A 411 -20.84 -10.16 -14.67
C SER A 411 -20.56 -10.10 -16.18
N THR A 412 -19.55 -9.36 -16.62
CA THR A 412 -19.05 -9.35 -17.99
C THR A 412 -18.03 -10.48 -18.21
N THR A 413 -18.19 -11.22 -19.31
CA THR A 413 -17.49 -12.48 -19.62
C THR A 413 -16.00 -12.34 -19.97
N ASP A 414 -15.43 -11.14 -19.98
CA ASP A 414 -14.02 -10.92 -20.31
C ASP A 414 -13.18 -10.85 -19.03
N SER A 415 -12.83 -12.01 -18.45
CA SER A 415 -11.97 -12.12 -17.26
C SER A 415 -10.51 -11.88 -17.62
N ARG A 416 -10.19 -10.64 -18.04
CA ARG A 416 -8.80 -10.21 -18.25
C ARG A 416 -8.08 -10.02 -16.93
N VAL A 417 -6.76 -10.14 -16.98
CA VAL A 417 -5.90 -9.77 -15.86
C VAL A 417 -5.95 -8.25 -15.72
N TRP A 418 -6.36 -7.78 -14.54
CA TRP A 418 -6.21 -6.42 -14.08
C TRP A 418 -4.73 -6.13 -13.85
N PHE A 419 -4.24 -5.07 -14.50
CA PHE A 419 -2.83 -4.72 -14.52
C PHE A 419 -2.71 -3.21 -14.24
N PRO A 420 -2.27 -2.80 -13.04
CA PRO A 420 -2.23 -1.38 -12.68
C PRO A 420 -1.23 -0.60 -13.53
N ASP A 421 -1.45 0.71 -13.60
CA ASP A 421 -0.57 1.68 -14.28
C ASP A 421 0.81 1.83 -13.61
N ALA A 422 0.95 1.39 -12.36
CA ALA A 422 2.22 1.27 -11.64
C ALA A 422 3.28 0.46 -12.42
N PHE A 423 2.85 -0.46 -13.30
CA PHE A 423 3.75 -1.26 -14.15
C PHE A 423 3.96 -0.68 -15.56
N SER A 424 3.44 0.51 -15.84
CA SER A 424 3.70 1.19 -17.11
C SER A 424 5.20 1.48 -17.28
N PRO A 425 5.71 1.62 -18.51
CA PRO A 425 7.15 1.74 -18.75
C PRO A 425 7.85 2.90 -18.04
N GLU A 426 7.13 3.99 -17.74
CA GLU A 426 7.65 5.20 -17.09
C GLU A 426 7.37 5.25 -15.58
N ALA A 427 6.56 4.32 -15.06
CA ALA A 427 6.23 4.27 -13.63
C ALA A 427 7.32 3.55 -12.82
N VAL A 428 7.24 3.70 -11.48
CA VAL A 428 8.21 3.14 -10.53
C VAL A 428 8.38 1.62 -10.67
N ALA A 429 7.30 0.89 -10.95
CA ALA A 429 7.36 -0.55 -11.17
C ALA A 429 7.51 -0.97 -12.64
N GLY A 430 7.87 -0.01 -13.51
CA GLY A 430 8.20 -0.24 -14.90
C GLY A 430 9.30 -1.28 -15.06
N GLY A 431 9.08 -2.25 -15.94
CA GLY A 431 10.06 -3.31 -16.22
C GLY A 431 10.04 -4.51 -15.27
N GLN A 432 9.29 -4.48 -14.16
CA GLN A 432 9.09 -5.65 -13.29
C GLN A 432 8.49 -6.83 -14.06
N TYR A 433 7.55 -6.52 -14.94
CA TYR A 433 6.89 -7.47 -15.82
C TYR A 433 7.02 -7.06 -17.27
N ASN A 434 6.97 -8.06 -18.15
CA ASN A 434 6.87 -7.86 -19.58
C ASN A 434 5.73 -8.74 -20.11
N CYS A 435 4.50 -8.25 -19.92
CA CYS A 435 3.27 -8.91 -20.35
C CYS A 435 2.10 -7.91 -20.40
N GLY A 436 0.91 -8.40 -20.77
CA GLY A 436 -0.32 -7.60 -20.71
C GLY A 436 -0.25 -6.35 -21.60
N PRO A 437 -0.74 -5.19 -21.13
CA PRO A 437 -0.79 -3.95 -21.91
C PRO A 437 0.59 -3.35 -22.20
N TYR A 438 1.62 -3.73 -21.45
CA TYR A 438 2.98 -3.17 -21.54
C TYR A 438 3.98 -4.15 -22.16
N PHE A 439 3.50 -5.12 -22.94
CA PHE A 439 4.36 -6.15 -23.53
C PHE A 439 5.24 -5.59 -24.66
N ASP A 440 6.55 -5.65 -24.46
CA ASP A 440 7.58 -5.41 -25.47
C ASP A 440 8.08 -6.74 -26.07
N LYS A 441 7.92 -6.88 -27.39
CA LYS A 441 8.39 -8.05 -28.16
C LYS A 441 9.91 -8.20 -28.16
N GLY A 442 10.65 -7.12 -27.93
CA GLY A 442 12.11 -7.12 -27.87
C GLY A 442 12.69 -7.72 -26.58
N ARG A 443 11.85 -7.91 -25.55
CA ARG A 443 12.28 -8.41 -24.23
C ARG A 443 11.65 -9.78 -23.92
N PRO A 444 12.28 -10.61 -23.06
CA PRO A 444 11.68 -11.87 -22.61
C PRO A 444 10.34 -11.63 -21.91
N LYS A 445 9.36 -12.50 -22.13
CA LYS A 445 8.06 -12.41 -21.44
C LYS A 445 8.25 -12.72 -19.96
N VAL A 446 7.78 -11.82 -19.10
CA VAL A 446 7.75 -11.99 -17.64
C VAL A 446 6.33 -11.70 -17.17
N SER A 447 5.66 -12.70 -16.61
CA SER A 447 4.28 -12.60 -16.09
C SER A 447 4.29 -12.48 -14.56
N PRO A 448 3.20 -12.01 -13.94
CA PRO A 448 3.01 -12.07 -12.50
C PRO A 448 3.35 -13.45 -11.92
N ASN A 449 4.15 -13.45 -10.87
CA ASN A 449 4.72 -14.67 -10.30
C ASN A 449 4.06 -15.00 -8.96
N ARG A 450 3.46 -16.19 -8.85
CA ARG A 450 2.80 -16.63 -7.60
C ARG A 450 3.75 -16.83 -6.41
N SER A 451 5.05 -16.96 -6.67
CA SER A 451 6.09 -16.98 -5.61
C SER A 451 6.50 -15.59 -5.14
N PHE A 452 6.06 -14.53 -5.83
CA PHE A 452 6.53 -13.17 -5.56
C PHE A 452 6.25 -12.75 -4.13
N ASP A 453 5.00 -12.89 -3.68
CA ASP A 453 4.53 -12.31 -2.42
C ASP A 453 5.25 -12.89 -1.20
N LEU A 454 5.39 -14.22 -1.12
CA LEU A 454 6.11 -14.86 -0.01
C LEU A 454 7.62 -14.64 -0.07
N CYS A 455 8.21 -14.55 -1.26
CA CYS A 455 9.61 -14.17 -1.41
C CYS A 455 9.84 -12.72 -0.94
N ARG A 456 8.96 -11.78 -1.32
CA ARG A 456 9.05 -10.37 -0.91
C ARG A 456 8.82 -10.20 0.60
N LEU A 457 7.93 -11.00 1.17
CA LEU A 457 7.70 -11.02 2.62
C LEU A 457 8.92 -11.59 3.36
N ALA A 458 9.57 -12.63 2.83
CA ALA A 458 10.81 -13.16 3.42
C ALA A 458 11.92 -12.10 3.45
N VAL A 459 12.06 -11.29 2.40
CA VAL A 459 13.01 -10.16 2.38
C VAL A 459 12.75 -9.21 3.56
N ALA A 460 11.48 -8.86 3.81
CA ALA A 460 11.12 -7.92 4.87
C ALA A 460 11.28 -8.50 6.28
N ILE A 461 11.23 -9.82 6.44
CA ILE A 461 11.27 -10.47 7.75
C ILE A 461 12.67 -10.95 8.14
N LEU A 462 13.42 -11.54 7.22
CA LEU A 462 14.55 -12.41 7.58
C LEU A 462 15.61 -11.70 8.43
N ASP A 463 16.09 -10.53 7.98
CA ASP A 463 17.16 -9.80 8.67
C ASP A 463 16.66 -9.02 9.89
N THR A 464 15.38 -8.65 9.91
CA THR A 464 14.78 -7.86 10.98
C THR A 464 14.34 -8.75 12.15
N LEU A 465 13.74 -9.92 11.88
CA LEU A 465 13.32 -10.86 12.92
C LEU A 465 14.50 -11.65 13.51
N TRP A 466 15.58 -11.78 12.76
CA TRP A 466 16.84 -12.40 13.19
C TRP A 466 18.03 -11.50 12.91
N TRP A 467 18.33 -10.59 13.85
CA TRP A 467 19.54 -9.75 13.81
C TRP A 467 20.83 -10.57 13.68
N GLN A 468 20.84 -11.77 14.28
CA GLN A 468 21.90 -12.74 14.12
C GLN A 468 21.32 -14.03 13.54
N GLU A 469 22.02 -14.56 12.53
CA GLU A 469 21.65 -15.82 11.90
C GLU A 469 21.59 -16.94 12.96
N PRO A 470 20.51 -17.74 13.00
CA PRO A 470 20.42 -18.86 13.94
C PRO A 470 21.55 -19.87 13.74
N ALA A 471 21.95 -20.54 14.83
CA ALA A 471 23.01 -21.53 14.77
C ALA A 471 22.71 -22.65 13.77
N ALA A 472 23.73 -23.17 13.09
CA ALA A 472 23.60 -24.30 12.19
C ALA A 472 23.05 -25.54 12.92
N SER A 473 22.16 -26.29 12.27
CA SER A 473 21.67 -27.56 12.77
C SER A 473 22.74 -28.65 12.61
N GLU A 474 22.71 -29.64 13.51
CA GLU A 474 23.51 -30.86 13.40
C GLU A 474 22.56 -32.06 13.20
N PRO A 475 22.79 -32.92 12.18
CA PRO A 475 23.91 -32.89 11.23
C PRO A 475 23.79 -31.78 10.19
N ARG A 476 24.92 -31.15 9.85
CA ARG A 476 24.96 -30.09 8.83
C ARG A 476 24.41 -30.54 7.49
N LYS A 477 23.29 -29.94 7.09
CA LYS A 477 22.68 -30.11 5.77
C LYS A 477 22.84 -28.82 4.97
N VAL A 478 23.29 -28.92 3.72
CA VAL A 478 23.44 -27.75 2.83
C VAL A 478 22.07 -27.34 2.30
N MET A 479 21.73 -26.06 2.44
CA MET A 479 20.52 -25.46 1.85
C MET A 479 20.82 -24.85 0.48
N THR A 480 21.81 -23.96 0.41
CA THR A 480 22.24 -23.32 -0.84
C THR A 480 23.76 -23.40 -0.95
N LYS A 481 24.24 -23.54 -2.19
CA LYS A 481 25.67 -23.62 -2.49
C LYS A 481 25.96 -22.71 -3.67
N GLU A 482 26.66 -21.64 -3.39
CA GLU A 482 27.08 -20.65 -4.37
C GLU A 482 28.59 -20.52 -4.38
N ARG A 483 29.12 -19.87 -5.41
CA ARG A 483 30.55 -19.62 -5.51
C ARG A 483 30.99 -18.69 -4.39
N GLY A 484 31.60 -19.25 -3.34
CA GLY A 484 32.11 -18.49 -2.19
C GLY A 484 31.22 -18.51 -0.95
N ARG A 485 30.01 -19.10 -1.02
CA ARG A 485 29.10 -19.21 0.12
C ARG A 485 28.40 -20.57 0.15
N VAL A 486 28.42 -21.22 1.31
CA VAL A 486 27.61 -22.41 1.58
C VAL A 486 26.72 -22.08 2.76
N GLN A 487 25.41 -22.10 2.54
CA GLN A 487 24.43 -21.93 3.60
C GLN A 487 24.03 -23.30 4.12
N TYR A 488 24.10 -23.48 5.44
CA TYR A 488 23.63 -24.68 6.10
C TYR A 488 22.24 -24.45 6.70
N GLU A 489 21.51 -25.55 6.87
CA GLU A 489 20.27 -25.56 7.64
C GLU A 489 20.57 -25.14 9.08
N THR A 490 19.67 -24.35 9.66
CA THR A 490 19.78 -23.83 11.01
C THR A 490 18.84 -24.54 11.97
N VAL A 491 19.02 -24.29 13.27
CA VAL A 491 18.11 -24.78 14.32
C VAL A 491 16.71 -24.16 14.25
N SER A 492 16.48 -23.13 13.42
CA SER A 492 15.18 -22.49 13.22
C SER A 492 14.54 -22.95 11.91
N PRO A 493 13.56 -23.88 11.95
CA PRO A 493 12.77 -24.26 10.80
C PRO A 493 12.13 -23.10 10.03
N LEU A 494 11.67 -22.04 10.73
CA LEU A 494 11.05 -20.89 10.07
C LEU A 494 12.07 -20.08 9.29
N TRP A 495 13.26 -19.84 9.87
CA TRP A 495 14.37 -19.19 9.17
C TRP A 495 14.76 -19.99 7.92
N ASN A 496 14.87 -21.31 8.03
CA ASN A 496 15.20 -22.19 6.91
C ASN A 496 14.15 -22.10 5.79
N LEU A 497 12.85 -22.03 6.14
CA LEU A 497 11.78 -21.86 5.16
C LEU A 497 11.88 -20.51 4.42
N MET A 498 12.10 -19.42 5.15
CA MET A 498 12.27 -18.10 4.54
C MET A 498 13.52 -18.05 3.65
N TRP A 499 14.62 -18.70 4.05
CA TRP A 499 15.80 -18.85 3.20
C TRP A 499 15.50 -19.59 1.90
N LEU A 500 14.69 -20.66 1.96
CA LEU A 500 14.25 -21.40 0.79
C LEU A 500 13.40 -20.50 -0.14
N TRP A 501 12.52 -19.66 0.40
CA TRP A 501 11.73 -18.71 -0.40
C TRP A 501 12.61 -17.69 -1.13
N LEU A 502 13.73 -17.30 -0.52
CA LEU A 502 14.73 -16.43 -1.12
C LEU A 502 15.69 -17.14 -2.09
N THR A 503 15.50 -18.43 -2.35
CA THR A 503 16.34 -19.16 -3.30
C THR A 503 15.73 -19.12 -4.71
N ASP A 504 16.51 -18.64 -5.67
CA ASP A 504 16.14 -18.49 -7.07
C ASP A 504 16.14 -19.83 -7.84
N ARG A 505 15.68 -19.80 -9.09
CA ARG A 505 15.67 -20.96 -10.00
C ARG A 505 17.04 -21.61 -10.27
N ARG A 506 18.15 -20.92 -10.01
CA ARG A 506 19.53 -21.42 -10.14
C ARG A 506 20.07 -22.00 -8.83
N GLY A 507 19.30 -21.91 -7.74
CA GLY A 507 19.74 -22.33 -6.41
C GLY A 507 20.55 -21.27 -5.66
N GLU A 508 20.49 -20.02 -6.12
CA GLU A 508 21.21 -18.88 -5.53
C GLU A 508 20.25 -17.99 -4.72
N ASN A 509 20.73 -17.34 -3.67
CA ASN A 509 19.98 -16.45 -2.83
C ASN A 509 19.71 -15.13 -3.54
N ILE A 510 18.44 -14.70 -3.58
CA ILE A 510 17.99 -13.48 -4.25
C ILE A 510 18.43 -12.23 -3.47
N LEU A 511 18.43 -12.29 -2.14
CA LEU A 511 18.73 -11.14 -1.30
C LEU A 511 20.23 -10.81 -1.27
N ARG A 512 21.08 -11.83 -1.16
CA ARG A 512 22.51 -11.67 -0.86
C ARG A 512 23.41 -12.29 -1.93
N GLY A 513 24.50 -11.59 -2.25
CA GLY A 513 25.63 -12.10 -3.00
C GLY A 513 26.51 -13.04 -2.16
N ALA A 514 27.51 -13.63 -2.81
CA ALA A 514 28.49 -14.50 -2.15
C ALA A 514 29.36 -13.76 -1.12
N ASP A 515 29.54 -12.45 -1.30
CA ASP A 515 30.23 -11.53 -0.38
C ASP A 515 29.36 -11.05 0.79
N GLY A 516 28.09 -11.47 0.83
CA GLY A 516 27.14 -11.11 1.88
C GLY A 516 26.46 -9.75 1.70
N ARG A 517 26.81 -9.00 0.65
CA ARG A 517 26.16 -7.73 0.26
C ARG A 517 24.83 -8.00 -0.44
N GLU A 518 23.99 -6.97 -0.53
CA GLU A 518 22.75 -7.04 -1.31
C GLU A 518 23.07 -7.37 -2.77
N ARG A 519 22.34 -8.34 -3.33
CA ARG A 519 22.58 -8.80 -4.70
C ARG A 519 21.97 -7.87 -5.75
N TYR A 520 20.78 -7.38 -5.48
CA TYR A 520 20.00 -6.52 -6.38
C TYR A 520 19.63 -5.26 -5.60
N PRO A 521 20.27 -4.12 -5.86
CA PRO A 521 19.94 -2.88 -5.17
C PRO A 521 18.58 -2.34 -5.63
N GLN A 522 17.89 -1.63 -4.72
CA GLN A 522 16.69 -0.87 -5.05
C GLN A 522 15.61 -1.73 -5.76
N PHE A 523 15.01 -1.21 -6.83
CA PHE A 523 13.90 -1.85 -7.54
C PHE A 523 14.33 -3.08 -8.36
N ASP A 524 15.63 -3.28 -8.62
CA ASP A 524 16.12 -4.48 -9.32
C ASP A 524 15.76 -5.76 -8.57
N LEU A 525 15.63 -5.68 -7.24
CA LEU A 525 15.16 -6.79 -6.41
C LEU A 525 13.76 -7.26 -6.81
N TYR A 526 12.84 -6.33 -7.09
CA TYR A 526 11.48 -6.66 -7.52
C TYR A 526 11.50 -7.37 -8.88
N CYS A 527 12.28 -6.87 -9.83
CA CYS A 527 12.49 -7.50 -11.14
C CYS A 527 13.08 -8.92 -11.00
N ALA A 528 14.06 -9.10 -10.10
CA ALA A 528 14.68 -10.39 -9.85
C ALA A 528 13.71 -11.39 -9.21
N ILE A 529 12.91 -10.98 -8.22
CA ILE A 529 11.88 -11.83 -7.59
C ILE A 529 10.84 -12.25 -8.64
N ALA A 530 10.31 -11.28 -9.40
CA ALA A 530 9.33 -11.52 -10.47
C ALA A 530 9.84 -12.56 -11.48
N ARG A 531 11.10 -12.41 -11.90
CA ARG A 531 11.72 -13.32 -12.87
C ARG A 531 12.06 -14.67 -12.24
N ASP A 532 12.76 -14.72 -11.11
CA ASP A 532 13.54 -15.91 -10.73
C ASP A 532 13.04 -16.66 -9.48
N ALA A 533 12.11 -16.11 -8.69
CA ALA A 533 11.58 -16.79 -7.51
C ALA A 533 10.65 -17.96 -7.90
N VAL A 534 10.91 -19.17 -7.36
CA VAL A 534 10.16 -20.38 -7.72
C VAL A 534 9.71 -21.24 -6.53
N ASN A 535 10.27 -21.03 -5.34
CA ASN A 535 10.09 -21.93 -4.20
C ASN A 535 8.96 -21.49 -3.25
N ALA A 536 8.33 -20.35 -3.51
CA ALA A 536 7.49 -19.65 -2.53
C ALA A 536 6.02 -19.56 -2.97
N VAL A 537 5.51 -20.55 -3.72
CA VAL A 537 4.09 -20.59 -4.12
C VAL A 537 3.21 -20.92 -2.90
N PRO A 538 2.29 -20.04 -2.44
CA PRO A 538 1.49 -20.22 -1.23
C PRO A 538 0.80 -21.59 -1.09
N ALA A 539 0.16 -22.08 -2.16
CA ALA A 539 -0.60 -23.33 -2.15
C ALA A 539 0.27 -24.57 -1.85
N GLN A 540 1.58 -24.47 -2.02
CA GLN A 540 2.54 -25.55 -1.80
C GLN A 540 3.16 -25.52 -0.40
N GLN A 541 3.05 -24.39 0.32
CA GLN A 541 3.79 -24.17 1.57
C GLN A 541 3.15 -24.88 2.77
N LEU A 542 1.82 -24.85 2.89
CA LEU A 542 1.13 -25.36 4.09
C LEU A 542 1.31 -26.86 4.35
N THR A 543 1.79 -27.62 3.35
CA THR A 543 2.04 -29.06 3.47
C THR A 543 3.46 -29.41 3.90
N LEU A 544 4.33 -28.39 4.02
CA LEU A 544 5.72 -28.57 4.43
C LEU A 544 5.80 -29.02 5.90
N PRO A 545 6.87 -29.75 6.29
CA PRO A 545 7.00 -30.31 7.63
C PRO A 545 6.85 -29.30 8.77
N LEU A 546 7.29 -28.05 8.56
CA LEU A 546 7.15 -26.97 9.54
C LEU A 546 5.68 -26.77 9.95
N PHE A 547 4.77 -26.65 8.99
CA PHE A 547 3.36 -26.40 9.26
C PHE A 547 2.60 -27.70 9.54
N ASP A 548 2.87 -28.76 8.78
CA ASP A 548 2.18 -30.04 8.94
C ASP A 548 2.50 -30.69 10.28
N GLY A 549 3.77 -30.67 10.70
CA GLY A 549 4.17 -31.21 11.99
C GLY A 549 3.65 -30.40 13.17
N ALA A 550 3.50 -29.08 13.02
CA ALA A 550 3.10 -28.19 14.10
C ALA A 550 1.57 -28.13 14.29
N PHE A 551 0.78 -28.10 13.22
CA PHE A 551 -0.64 -27.71 13.30
C PHE A 551 -1.62 -28.74 12.76
N ARG A 552 -1.16 -29.83 12.16
CA ARG A 552 -2.08 -30.84 11.62
C ARG A 552 -2.90 -31.48 12.74
N CYS A 553 -4.20 -31.57 12.52
CA CYS A 553 -5.13 -32.25 13.40
C CYS A 553 -6.01 -33.23 12.61
N THR A 554 -6.79 -34.04 13.34
CA THR A 554 -7.82 -34.87 12.72
C THR A 554 -9.12 -34.08 12.60
N LYS A 555 -9.99 -34.49 11.68
CA LYS A 555 -11.34 -33.91 11.56
C LYS A 555 -12.14 -33.97 12.87
N LYS A 556 -11.85 -34.95 13.74
CA LYS A 556 -12.52 -35.11 15.04
C LYS A 556 -12.09 -34.06 16.07
N ASP A 557 -10.93 -33.45 15.88
CA ASP A 557 -10.37 -32.42 16.78
C ASP A 557 -10.91 -31.02 16.46
N VAL A 558 -11.69 -30.90 15.37
CA VAL A 558 -12.35 -29.65 14.99
C VAL A 558 -13.67 -29.54 15.77
N PRO A 559 -13.88 -28.47 16.56
CA PRO A 559 -15.14 -28.25 17.26
C PRO A 559 -16.33 -28.20 16.29
N VAL A 560 -17.48 -28.70 16.72
CA VAL A 560 -18.68 -28.82 15.87
C VAL A 560 -19.22 -27.47 15.40
N ASP A 561 -19.05 -26.45 16.23
CA ASP A 561 -19.45 -25.06 16.03
C ASP A 561 -18.34 -24.17 15.45
N ALA A 562 -17.12 -24.70 15.30
CA ALA A 562 -16.02 -23.93 14.74
C ALA A 562 -16.20 -23.67 13.24
N VAL A 563 -15.89 -22.43 12.82
CA VAL A 563 -15.80 -22.09 11.40
C VAL A 563 -14.54 -22.74 10.81
N VAL A 564 -14.73 -23.53 9.75
CA VAL A 564 -13.64 -24.21 9.04
C VAL A 564 -13.41 -23.55 7.69
N TRP A 565 -12.25 -22.94 7.52
CA TRP A 565 -11.87 -22.24 6.30
C TRP A 565 -11.28 -23.22 5.28
N THR A 566 -11.94 -23.36 4.13
CA THR A 566 -11.50 -24.30 3.08
C THR A 566 -10.42 -23.66 2.20
N LEU A 567 -9.30 -24.36 2.05
CA LEU A 567 -8.18 -24.02 1.18
C LEU A 567 -8.01 -25.13 0.14
N ALA A 568 -7.40 -24.85 -1.01
CA ALA A 568 -6.95 -25.89 -1.93
C ALA A 568 -5.43 -25.85 -2.13
N ALA A 569 -4.81 -26.99 -2.41
CA ALA A 569 -3.36 -27.12 -2.61
C ALA A 569 -2.95 -27.10 -4.10
N LYS A 570 -3.73 -26.43 -4.96
CA LYS A 570 -3.54 -26.41 -6.42
C LYS A 570 -3.31 -25.01 -6.95
#